data_AF-A0A1F9D9R5-F1
#
_entry.id   AF-A0A1F9D9R5-F1
#
_cell.length_a   1.000
_cell.length_b   1.000
_cell.length_c   1.000
_cell.angle_alpha   90.00
_cell.angle_beta   90.00
_cell.angle_gamma   90.00
#
_symmetry.space_group_name_H-M   'P 1'
#
loop_
_entity.id
_entity.type
_entity.pdbx_description
1 polymer ?
#
loop_
_entity_poly.entity_id
_entity_poly.type
_entity_poly.pdbx_seq_one_letter_code
_entity_poly.pdbx_strand_id
1 'polypeptide(L)'
;MFFRVLVFLILIFLLYRIIKSMRQDRLARGNSSGVVSSSLSGEDLVEDPACHTYIPISQAYRKEISGRTYYFCGKQCYEKYILEKNR
;
A
#
# COMPACT_ATOMS: atom_id res chain seq x y z
N MET A 1 1.56 28.03 -24.08
CA MET A 1 0.56 27.01 -23.66
C MET A 1 1.11 25.57 -23.71
N PHE A 2 2.07 25.23 -24.59
CA PHE A 2 2.69 23.89 -24.65
C PHE A 2 3.59 23.51 -23.45
N PHE A 3 4.34 24.45 -22.88
CA PHE A 3 5.23 24.17 -21.74
C PHE A 3 4.49 23.66 -20.49
N ARG A 4 3.27 24.16 -20.24
CA ARG A 4 2.45 23.68 -19.11
C ARG A 4 2.10 22.20 -19.30
N VAL A 5 1.72 21.81 -20.51
CA VAL A 5 1.41 20.40 -20.87
C VAL A 5 2.65 19.51 -20.72
N LEU A 6 3.81 19.99 -21.17
CA LEU A 6 5.08 19.26 -21.04
C LEU A 6 5.45 19.01 -19.57
N VAL A 7 5.30 20.02 -18.70
CA VAL A 7 5.55 19.89 -17.26
C VAL A 7 4.59 18.90 -16.62
N PHE A 8 3.30 18.94 -16.96
CA PHE A 8 2.31 17.99 -16.45
C PHE A 8 2.63 16.54 -16.88
N LEU A 9 3.03 16.30 -18.13
CA LEU A 9 3.43 14.96 -18.59
C LEU A 9 4.65 14.43 -17.84
N ILE A 10 5.66 15.27 -17.62
CA ILE A 10 6.86 14.90 -16.84
C ILE A 10 6.48 14.60 -15.39
N LEU A 11 5.59 15.41 -14.79
CA LEU A 11 5.17 15.25 -13.40
C LEU A 11 4.35 13.96 -13.20
N ILE A 12 3.44 13.64 -14.14
CA ILE A 12 2.71 12.36 -14.18
C ILE A 12 3.66 11.18 -14.34
N PHE A 13 4.65 11.30 -15.23
CA PHE A 13 5.65 10.25 -15.45
C PHE A 13 6.52 10.00 -14.21
N LEU A 14 6.95 11.06 -13.51
CA LEU A 14 7.70 10.95 -12.26
C LEU A 14 6.86 10.32 -11.14
N LEU A 15 5.59 10.73 -11.00
CA LEU A 15 4.66 10.08 -10.06
C LEU A 15 4.49 8.61 -10.36
N TYR A 16 4.27 8.25 -11.63
CA TYR A 16 4.19 6.85 -12.07
C TYR A 16 5.46 6.07 -11.72
N ARG A 17 6.63 6.66 -11.97
CA ARG A 17 7.93 6.02 -11.71
C ARG A 17 8.17 5.82 -10.21
N ILE A 18 7.79 6.78 -9.36
CA ILE A 18 7.90 6.69 -7.90
C ILE A 18 6.97 5.61 -7.35
N ILE A 19 5.70 5.56 -7.80
CA ILE A 19 4.73 4.54 -7.39
C ILE A 19 5.22 3.13 -7.77
N LYS A 20 5.76 2.97 -8.99
CA LYS A 20 6.30 1.69 -9.46
C LYS A 20 7.59 1.29 -8.74
N SER A 21 8.48 2.25 -8.46
CA SER A 21 9.71 2.02 -7.69
C SER A 21 9.40 1.55 -6.28
N MET A 22 8.44 2.19 -5.60
CA MET A 22 8.07 1.79 -4.23
C MET A 22 7.40 0.41 -4.16
N ARG A 23 6.77 -0.06 -5.24
CA ARG A 23 6.31 -1.45 -5.37
C ARG A 23 7.48 -2.42 -5.58
N GLN A 24 8.52 -2.03 -6.32
CA GLN A 24 9.73 -2.84 -6.53
C GLN A 24 10.68 -2.81 -5.31
N ASP A 25 10.70 -1.75 -4.52
CA ASP A 25 11.47 -1.68 -3.28
C ASP A 25 10.88 -2.56 -2.16
N ARG A 26 9.60 -2.99 -2.24
CA ARG A 26 9.09 -4.10 -1.40
C ARG A 26 9.48 -5.50 -1.92
N LEU A 27 9.89 -5.62 -3.18
CA LEU A 27 10.41 -6.86 -3.76
C LEU A 27 11.95 -6.95 -3.65
N ALA A 28 12.66 -5.82 -3.62
CA ALA A 28 14.13 -5.77 -3.57
C ALA A 28 14.71 -5.43 -2.18
N ARG A 29 13.90 -4.88 -1.26
CA ARG A 29 14.30 -4.59 0.13
C ARG A 29 13.67 -5.52 1.16
N GLY A 30 13.07 -6.62 0.68
CA GLY A 30 12.80 -7.83 1.45
C GLY A 30 13.83 -8.91 1.12
N ASN A 31 15.13 -8.59 1.19
CA ASN A 31 16.16 -9.60 1.00
C ASN A 31 16.34 -10.40 2.31
N SER A 32 16.24 -11.72 2.17
CA SER A 32 16.83 -12.75 3.04
C SER A 32 16.36 -12.80 4.50
N SER A 33 15.27 -13.54 4.76
CA SER A 33 15.23 -14.64 5.74
C SER A 33 13.82 -15.21 5.81
N GLY A 34 13.67 -16.50 5.53
CA GLY A 34 12.44 -17.24 5.81
C GLY A 34 11.69 -17.69 4.58
N VAL A 35 12.15 -18.82 4.03
CA VAL A 35 11.26 -19.83 3.46
C VAL A 35 10.12 -20.09 4.46
N VAL A 36 8.91 -19.63 4.18
CA VAL A 36 7.64 -20.24 4.63
C VAL A 36 6.60 -19.81 3.57
N SER A 37 6.24 -20.59 2.55
CA SER A 37 5.48 -21.85 2.62
C SER A 37 4.41 -21.87 3.71
N SER A 38 3.58 -20.84 3.77
CA SER A 38 2.27 -20.84 4.43
C SER A 38 1.37 -19.92 3.60
N SER A 39 0.36 -20.36 2.87
CA SER A 39 -0.37 -21.61 2.93
C SER A 39 -1.21 -21.71 1.67
N LEU A 40 -1.20 -22.88 1.02
CA LEU A 40 -2.22 -23.29 0.06
C LEU A 40 -3.60 -23.54 0.72
N SER A 41 -3.80 -23.04 1.95
CA SER A 41 -5.08 -22.99 2.64
C SER A 41 -5.60 -21.57 2.52
N GLY A 42 -6.81 -21.41 1.99
CA GLY A 42 -7.46 -20.11 1.80
C GLY A 42 -7.36 -19.27 3.06
N GLU A 43 -6.46 -18.29 3.02
CA GLU A 43 -6.38 -17.27 4.04
C GLU A 43 -7.46 -16.23 3.75
N ASP A 44 -8.13 -15.79 4.81
CA ASP A 44 -9.16 -14.77 4.68
C ASP A 44 -8.52 -13.48 4.17
N LEU A 45 -9.05 -12.99 3.06
CA LEU A 45 -8.67 -11.72 2.47
C LEU A 45 -9.52 -10.62 3.11
N VAL A 46 -8.83 -9.61 3.62
CA VAL A 46 -9.45 -8.40 4.16
C VAL A 46 -9.21 -7.25 3.19
N GLU A 47 -10.22 -6.41 3.06
CA GLU A 47 -10.17 -5.23 2.22
C GLU A 47 -9.56 -4.05 2.99
N ASP A 48 -8.58 -3.38 2.37
CA ASP A 48 -8.02 -2.14 2.89
C ASP A 48 -9.00 -0.97 2.68
N PRO A 49 -9.42 -0.24 3.74
CA PRO A 49 -10.37 0.86 3.61
C PRO A 49 -9.81 2.13 2.92
N ALA A 50 -8.50 2.23 2.70
CA ALA A 50 -7.86 3.37 2.04
C ALA A 50 -7.67 3.16 0.54
N CYS A 51 -7.42 1.92 0.10
CA CYS A 51 -7.11 1.62 -1.29
C CYS A 51 -7.93 0.48 -1.90
N HIS A 52 -8.88 -0.09 -1.15
CA HIS A 52 -9.78 -1.16 -1.57
C HIS A 52 -9.06 -2.39 -2.13
N THR A 53 -7.82 -2.63 -1.68
CA THR A 53 -7.04 -3.79 -2.10
C THR A 53 -7.29 -4.93 -1.11
N TYR A 54 -7.62 -6.10 -1.64
CA TYR A 54 -7.72 -7.32 -0.86
C TYR A 54 -6.32 -7.85 -0.54
N ILE A 55 -6.03 -7.99 0.74
CA ILE A 55 -4.76 -8.49 1.25
C ILE A 55 -5.04 -9.59 2.28
N PRO A 56 -4.13 -10.56 2.39
CA PRO A 56 -4.26 -11.58 3.42
C PRO A 56 -4.05 -10.99 4.82
N ILE A 57 -4.86 -11.43 5.80
CA ILE A 57 -4.76 -10.98 7.20
C ILE A 57 -3.35 -11.17 7.77
N SER A 58 -2.68 -12.26 7.39
CA SER A 58 -1.32 -12.61 7.79
C SER A 58 -0.28 -11.54 7.43
N GLN A 59 -0.47 -10.88 6.28
CA GLN A 59 0.41 -9.83 5.75
C GLN A 59 -0.13 -8.42 6.01
N ALA A 60 -1.36 -8.30 6.51
CA ALA A 60 -2.02 -7.02 6.71
C ALA A 60 -1.40 -6.23 7.88
N TYR A 61 -1.25 -4.93 7.68
CA TYR A 61 -0.84 -4.00 8.73
C TYR A 61 -2.03 -3.69 9.63
N ARG A 62 -2.10 -4.40 10.76
CA ARG A 62 -3.18 -4.28 11.75
C ARG A 62 -2.98 -3.05 12.65
N LYS A 63 -3.98 -2.17 12.72
CA LYS A 63 -4.00 -1.04 13.66
C LYS A 63 -5.38 -0.82 14.26
N GLU A 64 -5.39 -0.46 15.53
CA GLU A 64 -6.59 -0.11 16.25
C GLU A 64 -6.85 1.39 16.14
N ILE A 65 -8.03 1.77 15.67
CA ILE A 65 -8.47 3.15 15.48
C ILE A 65 -9.85 3.27 16.09
N SER A 66 -10.00 4.14 17.10
CA SER A 66 -11.28 4.38 17.78
C SER A 66 -11.96 3.09 18.29
N GLY A 67 -11.17 2.17 18.86
CA GLY A 67 -11.66 0.89 19.40
C GLY A 67 -12.06 -0.15 18.34
N ARG A 68 -11.79 0.09 17.06
CA ARG A 68 -11.98 -0.88 15.97
C ARG A 68 -10.63 -1.25 15.37
N THR A 69 -10.43 -2.54 15.09
CA THR A 69 -9.24 -3.03 14.40
C THR A 69 -9.45 -2.89 12.90
N TYR A 70 -8.53 -2.17 12.25
CA TYR A 70 -8.48 -2.02 10.80
C TYR A 70 -7.22 -2.69 10.23
N TYR A 71 -7.37 -3.18 9.01
CA TYR A 71 -6.33 -3.87 8.26
C TYR A 71 -5.95 -3.03 7.05
N PHE A 72 -4.66 -2.78 6.89
CA PHE A 72 -4.13 -1.95 5.81
C PHE A 72 -3.06 -2.69 5.01
N CYS A 73 -2.93 -2.33 3.73
CA CYS A 73 -1.88 -2.75 2.81
C CYS A 73 -0.47 -2.45 3.35
N GLY A 74 -0.41 -1.47 4.26
CA GLY A 74 0.81 -1.03 4.91
C GLY A 74 0.65 0.34 5.58
N LYS A 75 1.77 0.84 6.09
CA LYS A 75 1.82 2.10 6.85
C LYS A 75 1.28 3.32 6.07
N GLN A 76 1.53 3.40 4.77
CA GLN A 76 1.08 4.52 3.93
C GLN A 76 -0.45 4.56 3.77
N CYS A 77 -1.08 3.39 3.62
CA CYS A 77 -2.54 3.26 3.58
C CYS A 77 -3.15 3.69 4.92
N TYR A 78 -2.54 3.29 6.05
CA TYR A 78 -2.93 3.75 7.38
C TYR A 78 -2.78 5.27 7.56
N GLU A 79 -1.64 5.85 7.18
CA GLU A 79 -1.40 7.30 7.32
C GLU A 79 -2.41 8.11 6.49
N LYS A 80 -2.70 7.69 5.26
CA LYS A 80 -3.77 8.31 4.44
C LYS A 80 -5.13 8.21 5.11
N TYR A 81 -5.48 7.01 5.60
CA TYR A 81 -6.76 6.79 6.27
C TYR A 81 -6.93 7.68 7.51
N ILE A 82 -5.89 7.83 8.33
CA ILE A 82 -5.93 8.70 9.52
C ILE A 82 -6.02 10.19 9.12
N LEU A 83 -5.29 10.61 8.09
CA LEU A 83 -5.35 11.99 7.59
C LEU A 83 -6.75 12.35 7.09
N GLU A 84 -7.42 11.43 6.39
CA GLU A 84 -8.81 11.61 5.93
C GLU A 84 -9.81 11.55 7.09
N LYS A 85 -9.60 10.66 8.07
CA LYS A 85 -10.46 10.50 9.25
C LYS A 85 -10.47 11.73 10.17
N ASN A 86 -9.35 12.45 10.25
CA ASN A 86 -9.17 13.62 11.11
C ASN A 86 -9.63 14.94 10.47
N ARG A 87 -10.25 14.88 9.28
CA ARG A 87 -10.78 16.04 8.58
C ARG A 87 -12.29 16.13 8.74
#